data_AF-A0A1Y1IK24-F1
#
_entry.id   AF-A0A1Y1IK24-F1
#
_cell.length_a   1.000
_cell.length_b   1.000
_cell.length_c   1.000
_cell.angle_alpha   90.00
_cell.angle_beta   90.00
_cell.angle_gamma   90.00
#
_symmetry.space_group_name_H-M   'P 1'
#
loop_
_entity.id
_entity.type
_entity.pdbx_description
1 polymer ?
#
loop_
_entity_poly.entity_id
_entity_poly.type
_entity_poly.pdbx_seq_one_letter_code
_entity_poly.pdbx_strand_id
1 'polypeptide(L)'
;MSPAGPHPQGPPADALLQDAEEDGDLEAEEAGRDARAWEREYADERSWEMLQEDDAGLLRALDVTAQQRERRRRHLAAPAARIRRGMIRYLVLVVDLSRAAAEVDFHPSRMAVVAALVEVFIREFFDQNPLSHLGIIALRAGVAQRLTELSGSPQSHITALKASLGADGEASLQNGLDLARAALAPIPAYGHREVVVVSSALTTCDPGDIHAAIAACKKHRIRCSVVGLAAEVYICATLARLTGGTYTIATSEGHLRDLLLEHAPPPPALQQDAPASLIRMGFPQRQPDGAASICACHADLRLDGAYVCPRCKARVCELPTECHVCSITLMSSPHLARSYHHLFPVPPYDEWQASSSSAALPATCFACQAGLPGVAGGATGVRLVCPRCARHFCFDCDAIVHESLHNCPGCECRPAAPDDPPG
;
A
#
# COMPACT_ATOMS: atom_id res chain seq x y z
N MET A 1 18.15 105.10 -31.90
CA MET A 1 19.62 104.93 -32.02
C MET A 1 19.96 103.57 -31.44
N SER A 2 20.27 102.59 -32.32
CA SER A 2 20.96 101.29 -32.10
C SER A 2 20.52 100.33 -30.96
N PRO A 3 20.82 99.00 -31.01
CA PRO A 3 21.15 98.14 -32.16
C PRO A 3 20.49 96.72 -32.16
N ALA A 4 20.54 96.11 -33.36
CA ALA A 4 20.81 94.69 -33.73
C ALA A 4 20.29 93.48 -32.90
N GLY A 5 19.66 92.55 -33.64
CA GLY A 5 19.58 91.11 -33.35
C GLY A 5 19.16 90.31 -34.61
N PRO A 6 19.88 89.23 -35.02
CA PRO A 6 19.68 88.58 -36.33
C PRO A 6 18.79 87.30 -36.31
N HIS A 7 18.22 87.02 -37.48
CA HIS A 7 17.71 85.76 -38.08
C HIS A 7 17.11 84.61 -37.22
N PRO A 8 15.89 84.12 -37.55
CA PRO A 8 15.43 82.79 -37.12
C PRO A 8 15.90 81.70 -38.11
N GLN A 9 16.53 80.66 -37.56
CA GLN A 9 16.85 79.40 -38.22
C GLN A 9 15.59 78.52 -38.28
N GLY A 10 15.37 77.83 -39.41
CA GLY A 10 14.28 76.87 -39.56
C GLY A 10 14.54 75.57 -38.77
N PRO A 11 13.51 74.84 -38.34
CA PRO A 11 13.68 73.53 -37.72
C PRO A 11 13.98 72.45 -38.78
N PRO A 12 14.69 71.37 -38.39
CA PRO A 12 15.16 70.32 -39.29
C PRO A 12 14.13 69.19 -39.49
N ALA A 13 14.50 68.27 -40.39
CA ALA A 13 13.71 67.20 -40.95
C ALA A 13 13.48 66.00 -40.00
N ASP A 14 12.58 66.15 -39.02
CA ASP A 14 12.12 65.04 -38.16
C ASP A 14 10.59 64.83 -38.27
N ALA A 15 10.08 64.66 -39.49
CA ALA A 15 8.66 64.36 -39.73
C ALA A 15 8.44 63.23 -40.74
N LEU A 16 9.35 62.26 -40.82
CA LEU A 16 9.25 61.08 -41.69
C LEU A 16 9.73 59.76 -41.05
N LEU A 17 9.79 59.66 -39.72
CA LEU A 17 10.22 58.44 -39.02
C LEU A 17 9.26 57.95 -37.92
N GLN A 18 7.98 58.34 -37.96
CA GLN A 18 6.97 57.79 -37.04
C GLN A 18 6.05 56.74 -37.68
N ASP A 19 6.14 56.53 -39.00
CA ASP A 19 5.29 55.54 -39.69
C ASP A 19 5.98 54.18 -39.89
N ALA A 20 7.13 53.93 -39.24
CA ALA A 20 7.88 52.66 -39.36
C ALA A 20 8.04 51.89 -38.04
N GLU A 21 7.65 52.48 -36.90
CA GLU A 21 7.69 51.79 -35.59
C GLU A 21 6.34 51.13 -35.25
N GLU A 22 5.22 51.60 -35.82
CA GLU A 22 3.91 50.95 -35.62
C GLU A 22 3.76 49.66 -36.44
N ASP A 23 4.46 49.51 -37.57
CA ASP A 23 4.39 48.29 -38.39
C ASP A 23 5.14 47.10 -37.76
N GLY A 24 6.19 47.34 -36.97
CA GLY A 24 6.95 46.28 -36.30
C GLY A 24 6.21 45.65 -35.12
N ASP A 25 5.39 46.43 -34.40
CA ASP A 25 4.55 45.94 -33.31
C ASP A 25 3.31 45.20 -33.82
N LEU A 26 2.80 45.59 -34.99
CA LEU A 26 1.72 44.86 -35.68
C LEU A 26 2.19 43.53 -36.26
N GLU A 27 3.41 43.45 -36.80
CA GLU A 27 4.01 42.19 -37.27
C GLU A 27 4.32 41.22 -36.11
N ALA A 28 4.69 41.73 -34.93
CA ALA A 28 4.89 40.91 -33.72
C ALA A 28 3.58 40.39 -33.11
N GLU A 29 2.51 41.20 -33.12
CA GLU A 29 1.16 40.74 -32.76
C GLU A 29 0.58 39.74 -33.79
N GLU A 30 0.89 39.90 -35.08
CA GLU A 30 0.40 39.02 -36.14
C GLU A 30 1.14 37.68 -36.16
N ALA A 31 2.43 37.64 -35.77
CA ALA A 31 3.17 36.41 -35.53
C ALA A 31 2.59 35.57 -34.35
N GLY A 32 1.96 36.22 -33.37
CA GLY A 32 1.18 35.54 -32.31
C GLY A 32 -0.21 35.06 -32.74
N ARG A 33 -0.76 35.62 -33.82
CA ARG A 33 -2.03 35.18 -34.41
C ARG A 33 -1.86 33.94 -35.27
N ASP A 34 -0.68 33.74 -35.85
CA ASP A 34 -0.34 32.55 -36.64
C ASP A 34 0.07 31.34 -35.77
N ALA A 35 0.14 31.53 -34.45
CA ALA A 35 0.19 30.42 -33.52
C ALA A 35 -1.15 29.68 -33.55
N ARG A 36 -1.11 28.38 -33.88
CA ARG A 36 -2.32 27.54 -33.98
C ARG A 36 -3.05 27.55 -32.64
N ALA A 37 -4.37 27.38 -32.62
CA ALA A 37 -5.16 27.45 -31.38
C ALA A 37 -4.63 26.55 -30.24
N TRP A 38 -3.99 25.41 -30.57
CA TRP A 38 -3.33 24.53 -29.60
C TRP A 38 -2.01 25.09 -29.03
N GLU A 39 -1.31 25.97 -29.73
CA GLU A 39 -0.09 26.66 -29.24
C GLU A 39 -0.45 27.75 -28.22
N ARG A 40 -1.61 28.40 -28.36
CA ARG A 40 -2.10 29.39 -27.37
C ARG A 40 -2.59 28.73 -26.09
N GLU A 41 -3.32 27.62 -26.20
CA GLU A 41 -3.80 26.87 -25.02
C GLU A 41 -2.63 26.27 -24.21
N TYR A 42 -1.55 25.83 -24.89
CA TYR A 42 -0.29 25.43 -24.23
C TYR A 42 0.49 26.60 -23.61
N ALA A 43 0.28 27.83 -24.08
CA ALA A 43 0.98 29.02 -23.59
C ALA A 43 0.36 29.61 -22.33
N ASP A 44 -0.97 29.49 -22.14
CA ASP A 44 -1.65 29.88 -20.91
C ASP A 44 -1.55 28.81 -19.80
N GLU A 45 -1.31 27.54 -20.17
CA GLU A 45 -1.13 26.41 -19.25
C GLU A 45 0.34 25.97 -19.10
N ARG A 46 1.29 26.92 -19.04
CA ARG A 46 2.72 26.62 -18.77
C ARG A 46 2.96 26.22 -17.32
N SER A 47 2.33 25.12 -16.90
CA SER A 47 2.47 24.52 -15.57
C SER A 47 3.93 24.20 -15.20
N TRP A 48 4.80 24.02 -16.21
CA TRP A 48 6.25 23.85 -16.06
C TRP A 48 6.99 25.11 -15.60
N GLU A 49 6.48 26.32 -15.84
CA GLU A 49 7.11 27.57 -15.36
C GLU A 49 6.90 27.79 -13.85
N MET A 50 5.90 27.13 -13.26
CA MET A 50 5.60 27.17 -11.83
C MET A 50 6.43 26.17 -11.00
N LEU A 51 7.20 25.30 -11.66
CA LEU A 51 8.04 24.30 -11.01
C LEU A 51 9.32 24.99 -10.48
N GLN A 52 9.49 25.00 -9.16
CA GLN A 52 10.69 25.54 -8.52
C GLN A 52 11.72 24.43 -8.32
N GLU A 53 12.98 24.70 -8.61
CA GLU A 53 14.10 23.79 -8.35
C GLU A 53 14.76 24.09 -6.99
N ASP A 54 15.28 23.06 -6.32
CA ASP A 54 16.16 23.21 -5.16
C ASP A 54 17.62 23.46 -5.58
N ASP A 55 18.49 23.71 -4.60
CA ASP A 55 19.91 23.97 -4.81
C ASP A 55 20.67 22.78 -5.45
N ALA A 56 20.03 21.61 -5.57
CA ALA A 56 20.55 20.41 -6.20
C ALA A 56 19.94 20.16 -7.61
N GLY A 57 19.10 21.07 -8.11
CA GLY A 57 18.43 20.95 -9.42
C GLY A 57 17.26 19.97 -9.44
N LEU A 58 16.71 19.59 -8.27
CA LEU A 58 15.51 18.77 -8.16
C LEU A 58 14.27 19.64 -7.92
N LEU A 59 13.13 19.22 -8.46
CA LEU A 59 11.87 19.93 -8.28
C LEU A 59 11.43 19.95 -6.80
N ARG A 60 11.20 21.13 -6.24
CA ARG A 60 10.62 21.33 -4.90
C ARG A 60 9.11 21.11 -4.93
N ALA A 61 8.62 20.34 -3.95
CA ALA A 61 7.19 20.32 -3.66
C ALA A 61 6.76 21.71 -3.16
N LEU A 62 5.76 22.30 -3.82
CA LEU A 62 5.30 23.68 -3.60
C LEU A 62 4.91 23.98 -2.14
N ASP A 63 4.48 22.97 -1.37
CA ASP A 63 4.20 23.10 0.06
C ASP A 63 4.42 21.77 0.80
N VAL A 64 5.54 21.67 1.52
CA VAL A 64 5.89 20.50 2.35
C VAL A 64 4.83 20.24 3.43
N THR A 65 4.21 21.28 3.98
CA THR A 65 3.17 21.12 5.02
C THR A 65 1.89 20.56 4.43
N ALA A 66 1.48 21.01 3.24
CA ALA A 66 0.33 20.45 2.53
C ALA A 66 0.58 18.98 2.14
N GLN A 67 1.78 18.65 1.67
CA GLN A 67 2.15 17.27 1.33
C GLN A 67 2.11 16.36 2.57
N GLN A 68 2.63 16.82 3.71
CA GLN A 68 2.57 16.09 4.98
C GLN A 68 1.13 15.90 5.45
N ARG A 69 0.28 16.93 5.36
CA ARG A 69 -1.15 16.83 5.69
C ARG A 69 -1.90 15.86 4.78
N GLU A 70 -1.59 15.83 3.49
CA GLU A 70 -2.18 14.88 2.55
C GLU A 70 -1.84 13.44 2.91
N ARG A 71 -0.54 13.17 3.14
CA ARG A 71 -0.07 11.84 3.60
C ARG A 71 -0.73 11.44 4.91
N ARG A 72 -0.78 12.35 5.88
CA ARG A 72 -1.44 12.12 7.18
C ARG A 72 -2.92 11.81 7.02
N ARG A 73 -3.64 12.50 6.13
CA ARG A 73 -5.07 12.24 5.86
C ARG A 73 -5.31 10.81 5.38
N ARG A 74 -4.42 10.27 4.54
CA ARG A 74 -4.50 8.87 4.09
C ARG A 74 -4.31 7.89 5.25
N HIS A 75 -3.35 8.15 6.14
CA HIS A 75 -3.11 7.29 7.31
C HIS A 75 -4.23 7.36 8.36
N LEU A 76 -4.78 8.55 8.59
CA LEU A 76 -5.90 8.79 9.51
C LEU A 76 -7.22 8.16 9.06
N ALA A 77 -7.38 7.88 7.76
CA ALA A 77 -8.55 7.21 7.22
C ALA A 77 -8.63 5.73 7.64
N ALA A 78 -7.53 5.14 8.13
CA ALA A 78 -7.53 3.79 8.68
C ALA A 78 -8.33 3.78 10.00
N PRO A 79 -9.31 2.88 10.15
CA PRO A 79 -10.16 2.86 11.33
C PRO A 79 -9.35 2.50 12.59
N ALA A 80 -9.11 3.49 13.45
CA ALA A 80 -8.48 3.35 14.77
C ALA A 80 -9.41 2.72 15.83
N ALA A 81 -10.63 2.34 15.44
CA ALA A 81 -11.59 1.74 16.35
C ALA A 81 -11.13 0.34 16.79
N ARG A 82 -11.34 0.01 18.06
CA ARG A 82 -11.16 -1.35 18.59
C ARG A 82 -12.28 -2.25 18.07
N ILE A 83 -12.10 -2.68 16.83
CA ILE A 83 -13.01 -3.58 16.12
C ILE A 83 -12.51 -5.00 16.18
N ARG A 84 -13.44 -5.95 16.10
CA ARG A 84 -13.08 -7.35 15.91
C ARG A 84 -12.41 -7.50 14.54
N ARG A 85 -11.23 -8.13 14.52
CA ARG A 85 -10.45 -8.39 13.30
C ARG A 85 -10.30 -9.88 13.05
N GLY A 86 -10.19 -10.23 11.77
CA GLY A 86 -9.95 -11.59 11.32
C GLY A 86 -8.47 -11.94 11.37
N MET A 87 -7.98 -12.39 12.53
CA MET A 87 -6.53 -12.61 12.74
C MET A 87 -5.96 -13.80 11.97
N ILE A 88 -6.77 -14.83 11.71
CA ILE A 88 -6.36 -16.02 10.96
C ILE A 88 -7.04 -15.97 9.59
N ARG A 89 -6.26 -15.62 8.57
CA ARG A 89 -6.75 -15.42 7.21
C ARG A 89 -6.25 -16.54 6.30
N TYR A 90 -7.10 -16.94 5.39
CA TYR A 90 -6.80 -17.86 4.30
C TYR A 90 -7.07 -17.10 3.02
N LEU A 91 -6.01 -16.56 2.44
CA LEU A 91 -6.05 -15.70 1.28
C LEU A 91 -5.64 -16.48 0.04
N VAL A 92 -6.49 -16.47 -0.98
CA VAL A 92 -6.14 -16.94 -2.31
C VAL A 92 -5.89 -15.74 -3.20
N LEU A 93 -4.65 -15.57 -3.65
CA LEU A 93 -4.26 -14.55 -4.60
C LEU A 93 -4.45 -15.08 -6.02
N VAL A 94 -5.33 -14.47 -6.78
CA VAL A 94 -5.57 -14.79 -8.19
C VAL A 94 -4.85 -13.74 -9.03
N VAL A 95 -3.83 -14.17 -9.78
CA VAL A 95 -3.01 -13.29 -10.62
C VAL A 95 -3.37 -13.51 -12.08
N ASP A 96 -3.76 -12.44 -12.76
CA ASP A 96 -3.97 -12.47 -14.19
C ASP A 96 -2.65 -12.50 -14.97
N LEU A 97 -2.41 -13.62 -15.66
CA LEU A 97 -1.27 -13.86 -16.55
C LEU A 97 -1.77 -14.14 -17.99
N SER A 98 -2.88 -13.50 -18.38
CA SER A 98 -3.39 -13.48 -19.75
C SER A 98 -2.57 -12.58 -20.66
N ARG A 99 -2.92 -12.51 -21.95
CA ARG A 99 -2.29 -11.61 -22.93
C ARG A 99 -2.27 -10.14 -22.49
N ALA A 100 -3.29 -9.70 -21.74
CA ALA A 100 -3.38 -8.31 -21.27
C ALA A 100 -2.28 -7.98 -20.25
N ALA A 101 -1.71 -8.99 -19.59
CA ALA A 101 -0.58 -8.83 -18.69
C ALA A 101 0.76 -8.63 -19.44
N ALA A 102 0.82 -8.92 -20.75
CA ALA A 102 1.99 -8.68 -21.58
C ALA A 102 2.13 -7.21 -22.04
N GLU A 103 1.08 -6.40 -21.88
CA GLU A 103 1.09 -4.99 -22.27
C GLU A 103 2.13 -4.19 -21.46
N VAL A 104 2.61 -3.10 -22.06
CA VAL A 104 3.79 -2.33 -21.60
C VAL A 104 3.43 -0.98 -20.97
N ASP A 105 2.20 -0.84 -20.48
CA ASP A 105 1.75 0.36 -19.73
C ASP A 105 2.57 0.59 -18.47
N PHE A 106 3.04 -0.51 -17.86
CA PHE A 106 4.10 -0.49 -16.86
C PHE A 106 5.36 -1.07 -17.47
N HIS A 107 6.51 -0.53 -17.09
CA HIS A 107 7.80 -0.96 -17.64
C HIS A 107 8.46 -2.03 -16.74
N PRO A 108 8.95 -3.16 -17.27
CA PRO A 108 9.00 -3.54 -18.69
C PRO A 108 7.69 -4.15 -19.24
N SER A 109 6.82 -4.68 -18.37
CA SER A 109 5.45 -5.11 -18.71
C SER A 109 4.58 -5.14 -17.46
N ARG A 110 3.25 -5.12 -17.63
CA ARG A 110 2.30 -5.24 -16.50
C ARG A 110 2.56 -6.50 -15.67
N MET A 111 2.79 -7.65 -16.30
CA MET A 111 3.10 -8.92 -15.62
C MET A 111 4.36 -8.80 -14.75
N ALA A 112 5.43 -8.20 -15.27
CA ALA A 112 6.68 -8.09 -14.54
C ALA A 112 6.52 -7.20 -13.30
N VAL A 113 5.83 -6.08 -13.45
CA VAL A 113 5.54 -5.15 -12.34
C VAL A 113 4.60 -5.78 -11.32
N VAL A 114 3.51 -6.41 -11.76
CA VAL A 114 2.59 -7.14 -10.88
C VAL A 114 3.34 -8.23 -10.10
N ALA A 115 4.20 -9.02 -10.74
CA ALA A 115 4.95 -10.05 -10.04
C ALA A 115 5.90 -9.50 -8.98
N ALA A 116 6.58 -8.39 -9.27
CA ALA A 116 7.46 -7.71 -8.31
C ALA A 116 6.67 -7.14 -7.13
N LEU A 117 5.52 -6.50 -7.39
CA LEU A 117 4.67 -5.94 -6.34
C LEU A 117 3.97 -7.02 -5.52
N VAL A 118 3.57 -8.12 -6.14
CA VAL A 118 3.02 -9.29 -5.44
C VAL A 118 4.07 -9.93 -4.54
N GLU A 119 5.33 -10.00 -4.96
CA GLU A 119 6.43 -10.46 -4.09
C GLU A 119 6.58 -9.58 -2.84
N VAL A 120 6.50 -8.26 -3.00
CA VAL A 120 6.51 -7.32 -1.86
C VAL A 120 5.29 -7.54 -0.98
N PHE A 121 4.10 -7.66 -1.57
CA PHE A 121 2.85 -7.93 -0.86
C PHE A 121 2.91 -9.25 -0.07
N ILE A 122 3.44 -10.33 -0.63
CA ILE A 122 3.56 -11.63 0.07
C ILE A 122 4.42 -11.47 1.33
N ARG A 123 5.56 -10.76 1.22
CA ARG A 123 6.43 -10.53 2.39
C ARG A 123 5.72 -9.71 3.47
N GLU A 124 5.11 -8.60 3.07
CA GLU A 124 4.37 -7.74 4.00
C GLU A 124 3.19 -8.47 4.64
N PHE A 125 2.43 -9.23 3.84
CA PHE A 125 1.29 -10.00 4.31
C PHE A 125 1.68 -10.99 5.40
N PHE A 126 2.78 -11.73 5.24
CA PHE A 126 3.25 -12.68 6.25
C PHE A 126 3.93 -12.02 7.45
N ASP A 127 4.50 -10.83 7.29
CA ASP A 127 5.07 -10.09 8.42
C ASP A 127 3.96 -9.60 9.37
N GLN A 128 2.92 -9.01 8.78
CA GLN A 128 1.73 -8.52 9.49
C GLN A 128 0.82 -9.66 10.00
N ASN A 129 0.70 -10.75 9.21
CA ASN A 129 -0.19 -11.87 9.48
C ASN A 129 0.53 -13.23 9.52
N PRO A 130 1.39 -13.49 10.51
CA PRO A 130 2.12 -14.75 10.62
C PRO A 130 1.23 -15.98 10.82
N LEU A 131 -0.03 -15.83 11.24
CA LEU A 131 -0.96 -16.96 11.38
C LEU A 131 -1.73 -17.29 10.09
N SER A 132 -1.61 -16.44 9.08
CA SER A 132 -2.38 -16.56 7.86
C SER A 132 -1.72 -17.52 6.88
N HIS A 133 -2.53 -18.04 5.96
CA HIS A 133 -2.09 -18.88 4.86
C HIS A 133 -2.38 -18.16 3.56
N LEU A 134 -1.47 -18.30 2.60
CA LEU A 134 -1.60 -17.75 1.27
C LEU A 134 -1.55 -18.88 0.24
N GLY A 135 -2.30 -18.77 -0.84
CA GLY A 135 -2.21 -19.64 -2.00
C GLY A 135 -2.30 -18.80 -3.27
N ILE A 136 -1.66 -19.24 -4.36
CA ILE A 136 -1.62 -18.49 -5.62
C ILE A 136 -2.28 -19.30 -6.74
N ILE A 137 -3.17 -18.64 -7.46
CA ILE A 137 -3.80 -19.13 -8.69
C ILE A 137 -3.44 -18.17 -9.82
N ALA A 138 -3.03 -18.68 -10.97
CA ALA A 138 -2.82 -17.91 -12.18
C ALA A 138 -3.97 -18.10 -13.16
N LEU A 139 -4.41 -17.02 -13.80
CA LEU A 139 -5.33 -17.07 -14.94
C LEU A 139 -4.52 -16.99 -16.23
N ARG A 140 -4.56 -18.01 -17.07
CA ARG A 140 -3.82 -18.06 -18.33
C ARG A 140 -4.54 -18.96 -19.33
N ALA A 141 -4.55 -18.58 -20.60
CA ALA A 141 -5.07 -19.42 -21.69
C ALA A 141 -6.51 -19.94 -21.46
N GLY A 142 -7.37 -19.12 -20.86
CA GLY A 142 -8.77 -19.45 -20.56
C GLY A 142 -8.95 -20.45 -19.41
N VAL A 143 -7.87 -20.82 -18.70
CA VAL A 143 -7.90 -21.75 -17.57
C VAL A 143 -7.33 -21.10 -16.31
N ALA A 144 -7.71 -21.65 -15.16
CA ALA A 144 -7.11 -21.30 -13.88
C ALA A 144 -6.13 -22.40 -13.46
N GLN A 145 -4.92 -22.00 -13.09
CA GLN A 145 -3.84 -22.91 -12.69
C GLN A 145 -3.43 -22.60 -11.26
N ARG A 146 -3.51 -23.58 -10.37
CA ARG A 146 -3.04 -23.43 -9.00
C ARG A 146 -1.51 -23.53 -8.96
N LEU A 147 -0.85 -22.41 -8.74
CA LEU A 147 0.61 -22.33 -8.64
C LEU A 147 1.13 -22.83 -7.30
N THR A 148 0.41 -22.52 -6.22
CA THR A 148 0.74 -22.97 -4.87
C THR A 148 -0.50 -23.32 -4.06
N GLU A 149 -0.37 -24.33 -3.20
CA GLU A 149 -1.37 -24.65 -2.18
C GLU A 149 -1.39 -23.59 -1.07
N LEU A 150 -2.45 -23.58 -0.27
CA LEU A 150 -2.51 -22.76 0.94
C LEU A 150 -1.39 -23.16 1.90
N SER A 151 -0.42 -22.25 2.11
CA SER A 151 0.74 -22.50 2.96
C SER A 151 1.15 -21.25 3.72
N GLY A 152 1.99 -21.43 4.75
CA GLY A 152 2.58 -20.35 5.54
C GLY A 152 3.98 -19.90 5.07
N SER A 153 4.49 -20.39 3.93
CA SER A 153 5.87 -20.17 3.49
C SER A 153 5.97 -19.10 2.41
N PRO A 154 6.49 -17.89 2.70
CA PRO A 154 6.60 -16.81 1.71
C PRO A 154 7.47 -17.20 0.51
N GLN A 155 8.57 -17.92 0.73
CA GLN A 155 9.55 -18.25 -0.30
C GLN A 155 9.03 -19.26 -1.32
N SER A 156 8.18 -20.20 -0.90
CA SER A 156 7.55 -21.16 -1.82
C SER A 156 6.64 -20.42 -2.81
N HIS A 157 5.85 -19.47 -2.32
CA HIS A 157 4.96 -18.63 -3.11
C HIS A 157 5.72 -17.73 -4.10
N ILE A 158 6.75 -17.03 -3.62
CA ILE A 158 7.56 -16.14 -4.47
C ILE A 158 8.27 -16.92 -5.57
N THR A 159 8.89 -18.07 -5.23
CA THR A 159 9.60 -18.92 -6.19
C THR A 159 8.64 -19.47 -7.25
N ALA A 160 7.47 -19.98 -6.84
CA ALA A 160 6.48 -20.51 -7.76
C ALA A 160 5.90 -19.44 -8.70
N LEU A 161 5.65 -18.23 -8.18
CA LEU A 161 5.19 -17.09 -9.00
C LEU A 161 6.24 -16.71 -10.05
N LYS A 162 7.50 -16.56 -9.65
CA LYS A 162 8.61 -16.22 -10.57
C LYS A 162 8.84 -17.29 -11.63
N ALA A 163 8.74 -18.56 -11.26
CA ALA A 163 8.86 -19.68 -12.20
C ALA A 163 7.69 -19.72 -13.21
N SER A 164 6.55 -19.12 -12.86
CA SER A 164 5.34 -19.13 -13.68
C SER A 164 5.17 -17.85 -14.50
N LEU A 165 6.21 -17.03 -14.70
CA LEU A 165 6.08 -15.81 -15.51
C LEU A 165 5.95 -16.15 -17.00
N GLY A 166 4.80 -15.81 -17.56
CA GLY A 166 4.44 -15.99 -18.96
C GLY A 166 3.02 -15.48 -19.19
N ALA A 167 2.81 -14.65 -20.19
CA ALA A 167 1.50 -14.08 -20.49
C ALA A 167 0.94 -14.73 -21.76
N ASP A 168 -0.21 -15.39 -21.66
CA ASP A 168 -0.82 -16.07 -22.82
C ASP A 168 -2.34 -16.21 -22.71
N GLY A 169 -3.00 -16.17 -23.86
CA GLY A 169 -4.45 -16.32 -24.05
C GLY A 169 -5.30 -15.38 -23.19
N GLU A 170 -6.49 -15.84 -22.80
CA GLU A 170 -7.49 -15.03 -22.09
C GLU A 170 -7.53 -15.35 -20.58
N ALA A 171 -8.03 -14.42 -19.77
CA ALA A 171 -8.32 -14.66 -18.37
C ALA A 171 -9.67 -15.39 -18.21
N SER A 172 -9.79 -16.30 -17.24
CA SER A 172 -11.07 -16.92 -16.84
C SER A 172 -11.30 -16.77 -15.34
N LEU A 173 -12.07 -15.76 -14.97
CA LEU A 173 -12.39 -15.44 -13.58
C LEU A 173 -13.23 -16.53 -12.92
N GLN A 174 -14.19 -17.14 -13.65
CA GLN A 174 -15.03 -18.22 -13.13
C GLN A 174 -14.18 -19.41 -12.67
N ASN A 175 -13.28 -19.89 -13.54
CA ASN A 175 -12.40 -21.01 -13.21
C ASN A 175 -11.49 -20.66 -12.01
N GLY A 176 -11.03 -19.40 -11.93
CA GLY A 176 -10.25 -18.90 -10.79
C GLY A 176 -11.04 -18.95 -9.48
N LEU A 177 -12.28 -18.47 -9.49
CA LEU A 177 -13.17 -18.47 -8.33
C LEU A 177 -13.55 -19.90 -7.89
N ASP A 178 -13.79 -20.80 -8.83
CA ASP A 178 -14.12 -22.19 -8.53
C ASP A 178 -12.96 -22.94 -7.89
N LEU A 179 -11.73 -22.75 -8.38
CA LEU A 179 -10.52 -23.29 -7.75
C LEU A 179 -10.27 -22.66 -6.37
N ALA A 180 -10.42 -21.34 -6.23
CA ALA A 180 -10.27 -20.67 -4.95
C ALA A 180 -11.28 -21.19 -3.93
N ARG A 181 -12.55 -21.36 -4.34
CA ARG A 181 -13.61 -21.94 -3.51
C ARG A 181 -13.28 -23.36 -3.09
N ALA A 182 -12.76 -24.19 -4.00
CA ALA A 182 -12.36 -25.57 -3.68
C ALA A 182 -11.22 -25.60 -2.65
N ALA A 183 -10.22 -24.71 -2.79
CA ALA A 183 -9.12 -24.59 -1.84
C ALA A 183 -9.57 -24.07 -0.46
N LEU A 184 -10.56 -23.19 -0.41
CA LEU A 184 -11.08 -22.58 0.82
C LEU A 184 -12.21 -23.39 1.49
N ALA A 185 -12.80 -24.37 0.81
CA ALA A 185 -13.85 -25.23 1.34
C ALA A 185 -13.49 -26.00 2.63
N PRO A 186 -12.28 -26.61 2.77
CA PRO A 186 -11.91 -27.35 3.98
C PRO A 186 -11.60 -26.45 5.19
N ILE A 187 -11.50 -25.12 4.98
CA ILE A 187 -11.10 -24.20 6.03
C ILE A 187 -12.17 -24.11 7.13
N PRO A 188 -11.80 -24.20 8.42
CA PRO A 188 -12.73 -24.08 9.53
C PRO A 188 -13.51 -22.74 9.54
N ALA A 189 -14.69 -22.73 10.14
CA ALA A 189 -15.55 -21.55 10.16
C ALA A 189 -14.93 -20.32 10.84
N TYR A 190 -13.97 -20.50 11.76
CA TYR A 190 -13.27 -19.39 12.41
C TYR A 190 -12.23 -18.71 11.50
N GLY A 191 -11.84 -19.35 10.41
CA GLY A 191 -10.87 -18.82 9.46
C GLY A 191 -11.53 -17.86 8.49
N HIS A 192 -10.92 -16.69 8.29
CA HIS A 192 -11.40 -15.74 7.29
C HIS A 192 -11.00 -16.21 5.90
N ARG A 193 -11.99 -16.36 5.02
CA ARG A 193 -11.80 -16.82 3.64
C ARG A 193 -11.79 -15.62 2.72
N GLU A 194 -10.66 -15.40 2.07
CA GLU A 194 -10.44 -14.21 1.25
C GLU A 194 -9.90 -14.59 -0.12
N VAL A 195 -10.35 -13.87 -1.14
CA VAL A 195 -9.81 -13.94 -2.49
C VAL A 195 -9.43 -12.53 -2.91
N VAL A 196 -8.20 -12.34 -3.36
CA VAL A 196 -7.74 -11.06 -3.94
C VAL A 196 -7.37 -11.34 -5.39
N VAL A 197 -8.04 -10.67 -6.32
CA VAL A 197 -7.79 -10.82 -7.76
C VAL A 197 -7.02 -9.61 -8.26
N VAL A 198 -5.85 -9.84 -8.87
CA VAL A 198 -5.10 -8.80 -9.59
C VAL A 198 -5.40 -8.96 -11.07
N SER A 199 -6.25 -8.09 -11.60
CA SER A 199 -6.82 -8.20 -12.96
C SER A 199 -6.15 -7.23 -13.91
N SER A 200 -5.54 -7.76 -14.97
CA SER A 200 -4.96 -6.96 -16.05
C SER A 200 -5.93 -6.83 -17.23
N ALA A 201 -6.67 -7.89 -17.52
CA ALA A 201 -7.65 -7.95 -18.60
C ALA A 201 -8.92 -7.18 -18.27
N LEU A 202 -9.50 -6.56 -19.30
CA LEU A 202 -10.82 -5.93 -19.26
C LEU A 202 -11.96 -6.90 -19.62
N THR A 203 -11.59 -8.11 -20.08
CA THR A 203 -12.50 -9.16 -20.50
C THR A 203 -12.16 -10.46 -19.78
N THR A 204 -13.19 -11.20 -19.38
CA THR A 204 -13.06 -12.56 -18.84
C THR A 204 -13.78 -13.53 -19.78
N CYS A 205 -13.15 -14.66 -20.07
CA CYS A 205 -13.67 -15.70 -20.95
C CYS A 205 -14.01 -16.92 -20.11
N ASP A 206 -15.27 -17.01 -19.70
CA ASP A 206 -15.74 -18.01 -18.75
C ASP A 206 -16.65 -19.06 -19.43
N PRO A 207 -16.57 -20.33 -19.03
CA PRO A 207 -17.33 -21.41 -19.68
C PRO A 207 -18.83 -21.40 -19.35
N GLY A 208 -19.25 -20.76 -18.26
CA GLY A 208 -20.64 -20.73 -17.79
C GLY A 208 -21.05 -19.39 -17.20
N ASP A 209 -22.11 -19.40 -16.39
CA ASP A 209 -22.60 -18.19 -15.73
C ASP A 209 -21.74 -17.80 -14.53
N ILE A 210 -20.97 -16.73 -14.68
CA ILE A 210 -20.15 -16.15 -13.62
C ILE A 210 -20.98 -15.67 -12.42
N HIS A 211 -22.24 -15.25 -12.61
CA HIS A 211 -23.09 -14.83 -11.49
C HIS A 211 -23.41 -15.99 -10.55
N ALA A 212 -23.53 -17.21 -11.06
CA ALA A 212 -23.66 -18.42 -10.24
C ALA A 212 -22.40 -18.67 -9.40
N ALA A 213 -21.20 -18.47 -9.97
CA ALA A 213 -19.94 -18.58 -9.24
C ALA A 213 -19.80 -17.51 -8.14
N ILE A 214 -20.20 -16.27 -8.43
CA ILE A 214 -20.25 -15.18 -7.43
C ILE A 214 -21.23 -15.53 -6.30
N ALA A 215 -22.42 -16.04 -6.63
CA ALA A 215 -23.42 -16.46 -5.65
C ALA A 215 -22.90 -17.64 -4.79
N ALA A 216 -22.15 -18.57 -5.38
CA ALA A 216 -21.50 -19.64 -4.66
C ALA A 216 -20.44 -19.11 -3.68
N CYS A 217 -19.60 -18.16 -4.08
CA CYS A 217 -18.62 -17.53 -3.19
C CYS A 217 -19.30 -16.87 -1.99
N LYS A 218 -20.39 -16.12 -2.22
CA LYS A 218 -21.20 -15.51 -1.16
C LYS A 218 -21.80 -16.56 -0.21
N LYS A 219 -22.35 -17.65 -0.76
CA LYS A 219 -22.91 -18.77 0.03
C LYS A 219 -21.85 -19.39 0.96
N HIS A 220 -20.61 -19.48 0.51
CA HIS A 220 -19.48 -20.00 1.28
C HIS A 220 -18.77 -18.96 2.17
N ARG A 221 -19.31 -17.74 2.28
CA ARG A 221 -18.75 -16.62 3.06
C ARG A 221 -17.30 -16.29 2.66
N ILE A 222 -17.04 -16.31 1.36
CA ILE A 222 -15.74 -15.92 0.79
C ILE A 222 -15.83 -14.44 0.43
N ARG A 223 -14.96 -13.62 1.01
CA ARG A 223 -14.82 -12.20 0.67
C ARG A 223 -13.88 -12.07 -0.53
N CYS A 224 -14.37 -11.52 -1.65
CA CYS A 224 -13.57 -11.36 -2.85
C CYS A 224 -13.30 -9.87 -3.10
N SER A 225 -12.02 -9.49 -3.18
CA SER A 225 -11.60 -8.13 -3.56
C SER A 225 -10.83 -8.18 -4.88
N VAL A 226 -10.85 -7.08 -5.63
CA VAL A 226 -10.22 -7.00 -6.95
C VAL A 226 -9.38 -5.72 -7.03
N VAL A 227 -8.20 -5.82 -7.60
CA VAL A 227 -7.34 -4.69 -7.97
C VAL A 227 -7.16 -4.76 -9.49
N GLY A 228 -7.75 -3.80 -10.22
CA GLY A 228 -7.68 -3.70 -11.68
C GLY A 228 -6.59 -2.73 -12.14
N LEU A 229 -5.96 -2.98 -13.29
CA LEU A 229 -4.82 -2.18 -13.79
C LEU A 229 -5.17 -1.08 -14.81
N ALA A 230 -6.39 -1.05 -15.36
CA ALA A 230 -6.74 -0.12 -16.45
C ALA A 230 -8.12 0.52 -16.26
N ALA A 231 -9.18 -0.27 -16.42
CA ALA A 231 -10.54 0.21 -16.35
C ALA A 231 -11.39 -0.67 -15.44
N GLU A 232 -12.50 -0.10 -14.99
CA GLU A 232 -13.50 -0.80 -14.19
C GLU A 232 -14.28 -1.80 -15.06
N VAL A 233 -14.28 -3.06 -14.60
CA VAL A 233 -15.06 -4.17 -15.18
C VAL A 233 -16.28 -4.42 -14.32
N TYR A 234 -17.48 -4.31 -14.91
CA TYR A 234 -18.76 -4.45 -14.21
C TYR A 234 -18.90 -5.75 -13.39
N ILE A 235 -18.39 -6.86 -13.92
CA ILE A 235 -18.45 -8.16 -13.24
C ILE A 235 -17.54 -8.18 -12.00
N CYS A 236 -16.34 -7.59 -12.08
CA CYS A 236 -15.42 -7.46 -10.95
C CYS A 236 -16.00 -6.56 -9.85
N ALA A 237 -16.61 -5.43 -10.23
CA ALA A 237 -17.32 -4.54 -9.31
C ALA A 237 -18.49 -5.27 -8.62
N THR A 238 -19.25 -6.07 -9.38
CA THR A 238 -20.35 -6.88 -8.86
C THR A 238 -19.87 -7.97 -7.91
N LEU A 239 -18.78 -8.67 -8.23
CA LEU A 239 -18.15 -9.67 -7.37
C LEU A 239 -17.76 -9.07 -6.01
N ALA A 240 -17.03 -7.95 -6.03
CA ALA A 240 -16.58 -7.29 -4.80
C ALA A 240 -17.77 -6.83 -3.94
N ARG A 241 -18.73 -6.13 -4.55
CA ARG A 241 -19.93 -5.63 -3.86
C ARG A 241 -20.78 -6.73 -3.26
N LEU A 242 -21.00 -7.85 -3.97
CA LEU A 242 -21.87 -8.93 -3.49
C LEU A 242 -21.23 -9.79 -2.40
N THR A 243 -19.89 -9.88 -2.38
CA THR A 243 -19.12 -10.67 -1.41
C THR A 243 -18.57 -9.84 -0.24
N GLY A 244 -18.78 -8.52 -0.24
CA GLY A 244 -18.30 -7.62 0.82
C GLY A 244 -16.81 -7.31 0.75
N GLY A 245 -16.18 -7.47 -0.42
CA GLY A 245 -14.83 -7.00 -0.69
C GLY A 245 -14.80 -5.60 -1.30
N THR A 246 -13.64 -5.20 -1.78
CA THR A 246 -13.41 -3.90 -2.42
C THR A 246 -12.95 -4.09 -3.86
N TYR A 247 -13.32 -3.14 -4.74
CA TYR A 247 -12.78 -3.07 -6.09
C TYR A 247 -12.09 -1.73 -6.27
N THR A 248 -10.81 -1.78 -6.65
CA THR A 248 -9.97 -0.59 -6.84
C THR A 248 -9.27 -0.66 -8.19
N ILE A 249 -8.99 0.51 -8.77
CA ILE A 249 -8.30 0.64 -10.05
C ILE A 249 -6.98 1.36 -9.83
N ALA A 250 -5.89 0.71 -10.21
CA ALA A 250 -4.56 1.30 -10.19
C ALA A 250 -4.40 2.26 -11.36
N THR A 251 -3.82 3.43 -11.08
CA THR A 251 -3.54 4.47 -12.08
C THR A 251 -2.05 4.59 -12.39
N SER A 252 -1.19 4.13 -11.47
CA SER A 252 0.26 4.14 -11.59
C SER A 252 0.84 2.93 -10.86
N GLU A 253 2.11 2.63 -11.09
CA GLU A 253 2.83 1.57 -10.38
C GLU A 253 2.84 1.79 -8.86
N GLY A 254 3.11 3.03 -8.43
CA GLY A 254 3.07 3.40 -7.01
C GLY A 254 1.69 3.22 -6.40
N HIS A 255 0.64 3.61 -7.13
CA HIS A 255 -0.73 3.40 -6.68
C HIS A 255 -1.11 1.91 -6.62
N LEU A 256 -0.68 1.10 -7.59
CA LEU A 256 -0.87 -0.35 -7.58
C LEU A 256 -0.22 -0.98 -6.33
N ARG A 257 0.99 -0.55 -5.98
CA ARG A 257 1.68 -0.98 -4.76
C ARG A 257 0.84 -0.68 -3.52
N ASP A 258 0.37 0.56 -3.39
CA ASP A 258 -0.42 0.98 -2.22
C ASP A 258 -1.73 0.20 -2.11
N LEU A 259 -2.44 0.00 -3.23
CA LEU A 259 -3.70 -0.77 -3.28
C LEU A 259 -3.51 -2.25 -2.92
N LEU A 260 -2.41 -2.87 -3.33
CA LEU A 260 -2.09 -4.24 -2.94
C LEU A 260 -1.78 -4.33 -1.44
N LEU A 261 -0.99 -3.38 -0.92
CA LEU A 261 -0.61 -3.36 0.50
C LEU A 261 -1.78 -3.02 1.42
N GLU A 262 -2.83 -2.34 0.95
CA GLU A 262 -4.07 -2.14 1.72
C GLU A 262 -4.76 -3.46 2.10
N HIS A 263 -4.51 -4.54 1.34
CA HIS A 263 -5.00 -5.88 1.67
C HIS A 263 -4.12 -6.66 2.66
N ALA A 264 -2.94 -6.13 3.02
CA ALA A 264 -2.05 -6.74 4.00
C ALA A 264 -2.64 -6.71 5.42
N PRO A 265 -3.15 -5.60 5.98
CA PRO A 265 -3.75 -5.61 7.31
C PRO A 265 -5.05 -6.45 7.35
N PRO A 266 -5.36 -7.11 8.48
CA PRO A 266 -6.56 -7.91 8.62
C PRO A 266 -7.81 -7.02 8.59
N PRO A 267 -8.81 -7.35 7.74
CA PRO A 267 -10.01 -6.54 7.61
C PRO A 267 -10.89 -6.61 8.87
N PRO A 268 -11.81 -5.63 9.04
CA PRO A 268 -12.88 -5.72 10.02
C PRO A 268 -13.68 -7.01 9.81
N ALA A 269 -13.84 -7.78 10.88
CA ALA A 269 -14.62 -9.01 10.89
C ALA A 269 -16.01 -8.75 11.46
N LEU A 270 -17.05 -8.92 10.65
CA LEU A 270 -18.41 -9.02 11.18
C LEU A 270 -18.55 -10.33 11.96
N GLN A 271 -19.33 -10.32 13.03
CA GLN A 271 -19.52 -11.50 13.89
C GLN A 271 -20.08 -12.71 13.12
N GLN A 272 -20.81 -12.46 12.04
CA GLN A 272 -21.42 -13.48 11.19
C GLN A 272 -20.41 -14.21 10.30
N ASP A 273 -19.31 -13.56 9.93
CA ASP A 273 -18.36 -14.09 8.94
C ASP A 273 -17.38 -15.08 9.56
N ALA A 274 -16.95 -14.82 10.80
CA ALA A 274 -16.15 -15.75 11.58
C ALA A 274 -16.62 -15.78 13.04
N PRO A 275 -17.18 -16.89 13.56
CA PRO A 275 -17.48 -17.01 14.98
C PRO A 275 -16.20 -17.08 15.80
N ALA A 276 -16.25 -16.58 17.03
CA ALA A 276 -15.11 -16.67 17.94
C ALA A 276 -14.93 -18.14 18.35
N SER A 277 -13.74 -18.68 18.11
CA SER A 277 -13.40 -20.07 18.45
C SER A 277 -12.06 -20.11 19.14
N LEU A 278 -11.96 -20.92 20.19
CA LEU A 278 -10.69 -21.16 20.88
C LEU A 278 -9.92 -22.26 20.15
N ILE A 279 -8.72 -21.92 19.68
CA ILE A 279 -7.85 -22.84 18.93
C ILE A 279 -6.71 -23.28 19.82
N ARG A 280 -6.34 -24.57 19.75
CA ARG A 280 -5.18 -25.10 20.46
C ARG A 280 -3.93 -24.86 19.62
N MET A 281 -3.01 -24.06 20.14
CA MET A 281 -1.72 -23.77 19.52
C MET A 281 -0.57 -24.42 20.31
N GLY A 282 0.52 -24.74 19.62
CA GLY A 282 1.75 -25.25 20.23
C GLY A 282 2.88 -24.23 20.13
N PHE A 283 3.59 -24.01 21.24
CA PHE A 283 4.81 -23.20 21.29
C PHE A 283 6.02 -24.14 21.37
N PRO A 284 6.63 -24.51 20.23
CA PRO A 284 7.76 -25.42 20.22
C PRO A 284 9.03 -24.71 20.71
N GLN A 285 9.90 -25.47 21.37
CA GLN A 285 11.22 -25.00 21.74
C GLN A 285 12.22 -25.34 20.62
N ARG A 286 13.15 -24.43 20.34
CA ARG A 286 14.25 -24.66 19.40
C ARG A 286 15.33 -25.49 20.09
N GLN A 287 15.72 -26.60 19.48
CA GLN A 287 16.86 -27.39 19.94
C GLN A 287 18.20 -26.72 19.55
N PRO A 288 19.27 -26.95 20.32
CA PRO A 288 20.59 -26.44 20.01
C PRO A 288 21.10 -26.98 18.67
N ASP A 289 21.90 -26.15 17.99
CA ASP A 289 22.53 -26.49 16.72
C ASP A 289 23.54 -27.64 16.90
N GLY A 290 23.62 -28.56 15.92
CA GLY A 290 24.54 -29.70 15.93
C GLY A 290 23.91 -31.05 16.31
N ALA A 291 22.68 -31.08 16.80
CA ALA A 291 21.93 -32.33 16.97
C ALA A 291 21.28 -32.73 15.63
N ALA A 292 21.86 -33.74 14.96
CA ALA A 292 21.31 -34.29 13.73
C ALA A 292 19.83 -34.70 13.94
N SER A 293 18.95 -34.13 13.13
CA SER A 293 17.51 -34.31 13.27
C SER A 293 16.83 -34.52 11.93
N ILE A 294 15.95 -35.51 11.85
CA ILE A 294 15.13 -35.70 10.67
C ILE A 294 13.90 -34.80 10.80
N CYS A 295 13.70 -33.92 9.83
CA CYS A 295 12.55 -33.03 9.79
C CYS A 295 11.29 -33.81 9.36
N ALA A 296 10.21 -33.69 10.13
CA ALA A 296 8.92 -34.31 9.79
C ALA A 296 8.25 -33.70 8.55
N CYS A 297 8.67 -32.51 8.10
CA CYS A 297 8.10 -31.83 6.94
C CYS A 297 8.61 -32.40 5.61
N HIS A 298 9.92 -32.66 5.52
CA HIS A 298 10.57 -33.04 4.26
C HIS A 298 11.21 -34.44 4.32
N ALA A 299 11.20 -35.08 5.49
CA ALA A 299 11.96 -36.30 5.77
C ALA A 299 13.49 -36.16 5.55
N ASP A 300 13.98 -34.92 5.46
CA ASP A 300 15.39 -34.61 5.27
C ASP A 300 16.13 -34.45 6.60
N LEU A 301 17.41 -34.83 6.59
CA LEU A 301 18.33 -34.61 7.70
C LEU A 301 18.71 -33.12 7.76
N ARG A 302 18.35 -32.45 8.85
CA ARG A 302 18.74 -31.07 9.16
C ARG A 302 19.71 -31.07 10.34
N LEU A 303 20.81 -30.33 10.16
CA LEU A 303 21.83 -30.08 11.20
C LEU A 303 21.61 -28.73 11.89
N ASP A 304 20.92 -27.82 11.21
CA ASP A 304 20.45 -26.54 11.70
C ASP A 304 19.25 -26.82 12.63
N GLY A 305 19.35 -26.40 13.89
CA GLY A 305 18.48 -26.84 14.99
C GLY A 305 16.98 -26.86 14.65
N ALA A 306 16.27 -27.87 15.14
CA ALA A 306 14.85 -28.08 14.85
C ALA A 306 13.93 -27.62 15.98
N TYR A 307 12.71 -27.24 15.63
CA TYR A 307 11.64 -26.95 16.57
C TYR A 307 10.91 -28.23 16.97
N VAL A 308 10.73 -28.46 18.26
CA VAL A 308 10.07 -29.68 18.77
C VAL A 308 8.63 -29.40 19.13
N CYS A 309 7.70 -30.07 18.45
CA CYS A 309 6.28 -30.00 18.75
C CYS A 309 6.01 -30.39 20.21
N PRO A 310 5.30 -29.55 21.00
CA PRO A 310 5.07 -29.84 22.42
C PRO A 310 4.20 -31.08 22.64
N ARG A 311 3.30 -31.40 21.70
CA ARG A 311 2.30 -32.48 21.80
C ARG A 311 2.83 -33.85 21.39
N CYS A 312 3.37 -33.97 20.17
CA CYS A 312 3.82 -35.27 19.62
C CYS A 312 5.35 -35.41 19.53
N LYS A 313 6.11 -34.38 19.92
CA LYS A 313 7.58 -34.34 19.84
C LYS A 313 8.16 -34.45 18.42
N ALA A 314 7.32 -34.36 17.38
CA ALA A 314 7.78 -34.24 16.00
C ALA A 314 8.64 -32.99 15.82
N ARG A 315 9.66 -33.09 14.97
CA ARG A 315 10.62 -32.02 14.70
C ARG A 315 10.24 -31.31 13.41
N VAL A 316 10.16 -29.99 13.43
CA VAL A 316 9.86 -29.15 12.27
C VAL A 316 10.98 -28.14 12.04
N CYS A 317 11.25 -27.81 10.77
CA CYS A 317 12.36 -26.93 10.41
C CYS A 317 12.03 -25.44 10.56
N GLU A 318 10.78 -25.06 10.31
CA GLU A 318 10.37 -23.66 10.22
C GLU A 318 9.07 -23.43 11.00
N LEU A 319 8.89 -22.19 11.45
CA LEU A 319 7.67 -21.69 12.08
C LEU A 319 7.27 -20.41 11.36
N PRO A 320 5.98 -20.07 11.29
CA PRO A 320 4.83 -20.85 11.76
C PRO A 320 4.47 -21.99 10.79
N THR A 321 4.02 -23.13 11.31
CA THR A 321 3.61 -24.28 10.48
C THR A 321 2.61 -25.18 11.19
N GLU A 322 1.87 -26.01 10.46
CA GLU A 322 1.07 -27.08 11.04
C GLU A 322 1.89 -28.35 11.27
N CYS A 323 1.71 -28.98 12.44
CA CYS A 323 2.43 -30.21 12.73
C CYS A 323 1.89 -31.39 11.89
N HIS A 324 2.70 -31.97 11.00
CA HIS A 324 2.29 -33.10 10.15
C HIS A 324 1.87 -34.39 10.89
N VAL A 325 2.17 -34.51 12.18
CA VAL A 325 1.84 -35.70 12.99
C VAL A 325 0.56 -35.51 13.82
N CYS A 326 0.35 -34.32 14.40
CA CYS A 326 -0.77 -34.08 15.32
C CYS A 326 -1.67 -32.89 14.96
N SER A 327 -1.38 -32.24 13.83
CA SER A 327 -2.16 -31.16 13.19
C SER A 327 -2.45 -29.95 14.09
N ILE A 328 -1.63 -29.72 15.12
CA ILE A 328 -1.70 -28.46 15.88
C ILE A 328 -0.86 -27.41 15.15
N THR A 329 -1.33 -26.17 15.15
CA THR A 329 -0.56 -25.03 14.65
C THR A 329 0.61 -24.75 15.60
N LEU A 330 1.83 -24.77 15.08
CA LEU A 330 3.06 -24.49 15.79
C LEU A 330 3.50 -23.06 15.50
N MET A 331 3.77 -22.29 16.55
CA MET A 331 4.20 -20.90 16.41
C MET A 331 5.09 -20.44 17.55
N SER A 332 5.82 -19.34 17.32
CA SER A 332 6.62 -18.69 18.35
C SER A 332 5.84 -17.53 18.99
N SER A 333 6.17 -17.17 20.23
CA SER A 333 5.59 -16.00 20.89
C SER A 333 5.82 -14.68 20.12
N PRO A 334 7.00 -14.45 19.50
CA PRO A 334 7.21 -13.28 18.63
C PRO A 334 6.24 -13.20 17.45
N HIS A 335 5.81 -14.34 16.88
CA HIS A 335 4.84 -14.35 15.79
C HIS A 335 3.47 -13.86 16.25
N LEU A 336 3.02 -14.25 17.46
CA LEU A 336 1.79 -13.66 18.02
C LEU A 336 1.96 -12.18 18.26
N ALA A 337 3.09 -11.78 18.87
CA ALA A 337 3.36 -10.39 19.23
C ALA A 337 3.33 -9.47 18.00
N ARG A 338 3.80 -9.93 16.84
CA ARG A 338 3.70 -9.13 15.61
C ARG A 338 2.27 -8.76 15.26
N SER A 339 1.28 -9.60 15.50
CA SER A 339 -0.12 -9.25 15.19
C SER A 339 -0.82 -8.43 16.29
N TYR A 340 -0.17 -8.14 17.43
CA TYR A 340 -0.80 -7.37 18.52
C TYR A 340 -1.16 -5.94 18.12
N HIS A 341 -0.38 -5.30 17.25
CA HIS A 341 -0.62 -3.91 16.87
C HIS A 341 -1.94 -3.71 16.12
N HIS A 342 -2.48 -4.76 15.48
CA HIS A 342 -3.83 -4.73 14.91
C HIS A 342 -4.93 -4.74 15.97
N LEU A 343 -4.67 -5.33 17.14
CA LEU A 343 -5.61 -5.42 18.26
C LEU A 343 -5.61 -4.13 19.10
N PHE A 344 -4.43 -3.56 19.31
CA PHE A 344 -4.21 -2.36 20.12
C PHE A 344 -3.42 -1.31 19.32
N PRO A 345 -4.03 -0.70 18.29
CA PRO A 345 -3.34 0.31 17.50
C PRO A 345 -3.01 1.55 18.34
N VAL A 346 -1.87 2.18 18.03
CA VAL A 346 -1.52 3.49 18.57
C VAL A 346 -2.55 4.50 18.06
N PRO A 347 -3.16 5.32 18.95
CA PRO A 347 -4.07 6.36 18.51
C PRO A 347 -3.30 7.39 17.68
N PRO A 348 -3.89 7.88 16.58
CA PRO A 348 -3.23 8.89 15.76
C PRO A 348 -2.89 10.12 16.58
N TYR A 349 -1.72 10.70 16.33
CA TYR A 349 -1.29 11.91 17.02
C TYR A 349 -2.05 13.13 16.50
N ASP A 350 -2.41 14.05 17.39
CA ASP A 350 -3.14 15.27 17.06
C ASP A 350 -2.20 16.35 16.50
N GLU A 351 -2.65 17.10 15.50
CA GLU A 351 -1.91 18.25 14.99
C GLU A 351 -1.97 19.40 16.01
N TRP A 352 -0.80 19.85 16.46
CA TRP A 352 -0.70 20.95 17.40
C TRP A 352 -1.02 22.26 16.70
N GLN A 353 -2.01 23.00 17.22
CA GLN A 353 -2.34 24.34 16.76
C GLN A 353 -1.67 25.38 17.66
N ALA A 354 -1.10 26.42 17.06
CA ALA A 354 -0.38 27.48 17.76
C ALA A 354 -1.28 28.42 18.59
N SER A 355 -2.57 28.14 18.66
CA SER A 355 -3.52 28.92 19.44
C SER A 355 -3.40 28.58 20.94
N SER A 356 -2.85 29.53 21.70
CA SER A 356 -3.05 29.71 23.15
C SER A 356 -2.33 28.76 24.12
N SER A 357 -0.99 28.75 24.13
CA SER A 357 -0.28 28.45 25.40
C SER A 357 1.07 29.18 25.48
N SER A 358 1.23 30.01 26.51
CA SER A 358 2.46 30.71 26.89
C SER A 358 3.44 29.83 27.70
N ALA A 359 3.29 28.50 27.61
CA ALA A 359 4.14 27.55 28.30
C ALA A 359 5.41 27.28 27.48
N ALA A 360 6.52 26.96 28.15
CA ALA A 360 7.76 26.56 27.48
C ALA A 360 7.53 25.28 26.67
N LEU A 361 7.26 25.44 25.38
CA LEU A 361 7.08 24.33 24.44
C LEU A 361 8.43 23.64 24.22
N PRO A 362 8.46 22.30 24.17
CA PRO A 362 9.69 21.62 23.80
C PRO A 362 10.08 22.01 22.37
N ALA A 363 11.35 22.37 22.21
CA ALA A 363 11.94 22.76 20.93
C ALA A 363 12.31 21.55 20.05
N THR A 364 12.43 20.37 20.65
CA THR A 364 12.89 19.16 19.99
C THR A 364 11.84 18.04 20.04
N CYS A 365 11.87 17.18 19.02
CA CYS A 365 11.08 15.96 18.94
C CYS A 365 11.49 15.00 20.05
N PHE A 366 10.51 14.39 20.74
CA PHE A 366 10.80 13.47 21.82
C PHE A 366 11.63 12.24 21.36
N ALA A 367 11.38 11.74 20.14
CA ALA A 367 12.02 10.52 19.64
C ALA A 367 13.39 10.78 18.99
N CYS A 368 13.46 11.66 17.99
CA CYS A 368 14.69 11.91 17.22
C CYS A 368 15.49 13.14 17.65
N GLN A 369 14.98 13.92 18.60
CA GLN A 369 15.59 15.18 19.06
C GLN A 369 15.75 16.28 18.00
N ALA A 370 15.20 16.10 16.79
CA ALA A 370 15.19 17.13 15.75
C ALA A 370 14.31 18.33 16.14
N GLY A 371 14.63 19.52 15.62
CA GLY A 371 13.88 20.75 15.89
C GLY A 371 12.43 20.66 15.38
N LEU A 372 11.46 21.01 16.22
CA LEU A 372 10.03 20.97 15.86
C LEU A 372 9.56 22.28 15.19
N PRO A 373 8.58 22.20 14.28
CA PRO A 373 7.91 23.37 13.74
C PRO A 373 7.24 24.22 14.82
N GLY A 374 7.25 25.55 14.65
CA GLY A 374 6.61 26.51 15.56
C GLY A 374 7.50 27.09 16.66
N VAL A 375 8.80 26.79 16.65
CA VAL A 375 9.82 27.49 17.46
C VAL A 375 10.64 28.41 16.54
N ALA A 376 11.11 29.57 17.04
CA ALA A 376 11.93 30.49 16.25
C ALA A 376 13.19 29.77 15.71
N GLY A 377 13.29 29.61 14.39
CA GLY A 377 14.35 28.83 13.74
C GLY A 377 14.08 27.32 13.60
N GLY A 378 12.87 26.85 13.90
CA GLY A 378 12.45 25.45 13.73
C GLY A 378 12.18 25.06 12.28
N ALA A 379 12.23 23.75 12.00
CA ALA A 379 11.95 23.19 10.69
C ALA A 379 10.51 23.52 10.21
N THR A 380 10.32 23.63 8.89
CA THR A 380 9.00 23.72 8.27
C THR A 380 8.30 22.36 8.33
N GLY A 381 7.01 22.33 8.69
CA GLY A 381 6.28 21.06 8.79
C GLY A 381 5.13 21.09 9.80
N VAL A 382 4.52 19.92 10.00
CA VAL A 382 3.50 19.70 11.04
C VAL A 382 4.12 19.24 12.36
N ARG A 383 3.61 19.78 13.47
CA ARG A 383 3.95 19.34 14.83
C ARG A 383 2.82 18.46 15.37
N LEU A 384 3.17 17.28 15.86
CA LEU A 384 2.20 16.26 16.28
C LEU A 384 2.31 15.96 17.77
N VAL A 385 1.19 15.65 18.41
CA VAL A 385 1.10 15.39 19.86
C VAL A 385 0.40 14.07 20.11
N CYS A 386 1.01 13.22 20.93
CA CYS A 386 0.35 11.99 21.36
C CYS A 386 -0.78 12.31 22.37
N PRO A 387 -2.02 11.86 22.16
CA PRO A 387 -3.13 12.14 23.08
C PRO A 387 -3.00 11.47 24.46
N ARG A 388 -2.16 10.42 24.58
CA ARG A 388 -1.97 9.68 25.84
C ARG A 388 -0.86 10.24 26.72
N CYS A 389 0.32 10.48 26.15
CA CYS A 389 1.49 10.95 26.90
C CYS A 389 1.73 12.46 26.78
N ALA A 390 0.97 13.16 25.91
CA ALA A 390 1.10 14.59 25.62
C ALA A 390 2.51 15.03 25.15
N ARG A 391 3.36 14.10 24.68
CA ARG A 391 4.69 14.41 24.13
C ARG A 391 4.58 14.80 22.66
N HIS A 392 5.54 15.60 22.20
CA HIS A 392 5.57 16.13 20.84
C HIS A 392 6.52 15.36 19.92
N PHE A 393 6.08 15.16 18.67
CA PHE A 393 6.77 14.41 17.64
C PHE A 393 6.80 15.19 16.31
N CYS A 394 7.84 14.96 15.51
CA CYS A 394 7.88 15.41 14.11
C CYS A 394 7.09 14.43 13.22
N PHE A 395 6.81 14.85 11.98
CA PHE A 395 6.10 14.04 10.99
C PHE A 395 6.77 12.68 10.72
N ASP A 396 8.10 12.64 10.56
CA ASP A 396 8.81 11.39 10.26
C ASP A 396 8.74 10.39 11.43
N CYS A 397 8.84 10.89 12.67
CA CYS A 397 8.68 10.05 13.85
C CYS A 397 7.24 9.54 14.00
N ASP A 398 6.24 10.35 13.64
CA ASP A 398 4.85 9.91 13.59
C ASP A 398 4.65 8.79 12.57
N ALA A 399 5.20 8.94 11.36
CA ALA A 399 5.17 7.90 10.33
C ALA A 399 5.83 6.61 10.82
N ILE A 400 7.05 6.67 11.37
CA ILE A 400 7.75 5.48 11.90
C ILE A 400 6.96 4.81 13.04
N VAL A 401 6.34 5.60 13.92
CA VAL A 401 5.53 5.05 15.02
C VAL A 401 4.30 4.31 14.49
N HIS A 402 3.60 4.86 13.50
CA HIS A 402 2.36 4.26 13.00
C HIS A 402 2.59 3.16 11.95
N GLU A 403 3.69 3.20 11.19
CA GLU A 403 4.00 2.26 10.11
C GLU A 403 4.89 1.09 10.54
N SER A 404 5.82 1.29 11.49
CA SER A 404 6.86 0.28 11.79
C SER A 404 6.93 -0.11 13.26
N LEU A 405 6.98 0.86 14.18
CA LEU A 405 7.17 0.56 15.60
C LEU A 405 5.87 0.08 16.27
N HIS A 406 4.74 0.62 15.80
CA HIS A 406 3.40 0.44 16.35
C HIS A 406 3.29 0.62 17.88
N ASN A 407 4.22 1.39 18.46
CA ASN A 407 4.29 1.71 19.87
C ASN A 407 4.75 3.15 20.03
N CYS A 408 4.11 3.90 20.91
CA CYS A 408 4.51 5.28 21.21
C CYS A 408 5.67 5.28 22.21
N PRO A 409 6.89 5.74 21.86
CA PRO A 409 8.01 5.78 22.79
C PRO A 409 7.72 6.62 24.05
N GLY A 410 6.84 7.62 23.90
CA GLY A 410 6.42 8.47 25.00
C GLY A 410 5.55 7.76 26.03
N CYS A 411 4.70 6.82 25.60
CA CYS A 411 3.84 6.05 26.48
C CYS A 411 4.64 4.98 27.23
N GLU A 412 5.53 4.28 26.53
CA GLU A 412 6.37 3.22 27.12
C GLU A 412 7.35 3.73 28.18
N CYS A 413 7.80 4.99 28.06
CA CYS A 413 8.68 5.61 29.05
C CYS A 413 7.95 6.17 30.28
N ARG A 414 6.61 6.09 30.37
CA ARG A 414 5.86 6.54 31.54
C ARG A 414 5.75 5.37 32.53
N PRO A 415 5.96 5.57 33.85
CA PRO A 415 5.58 4.55 34.82
C PRO A 415 4.07 4.27 34.64
N ALA A 416 3.71 2.99 34.52
CA ALA A 416 2.33 2.56 34.29
C ALA A 416 1.43 3.17 35.37
N ALA A 417 0.46 3.99 34.94
CA ALA A 417 -0.59 4.45 35.85
C ALA A 417 -1.54 3.26 36.10
N PRO A 418 -2.16 3.16 37.29
CA PRO A 418 -3.01 2.01 37.66
C PRO A 418 -4.24 1.81 36.73
N ASP A 419 -4.61 2.82 35.94
CA ASP A 419 -5.76 2.79 35.02
C ASP A 419 -5.37 2.67 33.53
N ASP A 420 -4.07 2.49 33.20
CA ASP A 420 -3.67 2.32 31.80
C ASP A 420 -4.07 0.90 31.32
N PRO A 421 -4.76 0.76 30.17
CA PRO A 421 -5.00 -0.57 29.58
C PRO A 421 -3.65 -1.24 29.28
N PRO A 422 -3.54 -2.57 29.40
CA PRO A 422 -2.29 -3.27 29.08
C PRO A 422 -1.87 -2.93 27.65
N GLY A 423 -0.61 -2.53 27.51
CA GLY A 423 0.05 -2.18 26.25
C GLY A 423 0.05 -3.31 25.23
#